data_AF-A0A6B3HSG9-F1
#
_entry.id   AF-A0A6B3HSG9-F1
#
_cell.length_a   1.000
_cell.length_b   1.000
_cell.length_c   1.000
_cell.angle_alpha   90.00
_cell.angle_beta   90.00
_cell.angle_gamma   90.00
#
_symmetry.space_group_name_H-M   'P 1'
#
loop_
_entity.id
_entity.type
_entity.pdbx_description
1 polymer ?
#
loop_
_entity_poly.entity_id
_entity_poly.type
_entity_poly.pdbx_seq_one_letter_code
_entity_poly.pdbx_strand_id
1 'polypeptide(L)' 'TFVGLVALRDAPTPSAADALGVLARRGVTVKVLTGDHPGTAARVCEDLGLRTDTVGGGDGIVTAELVDAL' A
#
# COMPACT_ATOMS: atom_id res chain seq x y z
N THR A 1 31.86 13.65 -7.01
CA THR A 1 31.63 12.40 -7.76
C THR A 1 30.60 11.56 -7.04
N PHE A 2 29.59 11.04 -7.74
CA PHE A 2 28.64 10.08 -7.18
C PHE A 2 29.33 8.73 -6.95
N VAL A 3 29.14 8.15 -5.76
CA VAL A 3 29.85 6.92 -5.34
C VAL A 3 28.97 5.68 -5.27
N GLY A 4 27.64 5.82 -5.43
CA GLY A 4 26.70 4.70 -5.44
C GLY A 4 25.41 4.97 -4.69
N LEU A 5 24.53 3.96 -4.69
CA LEU A 5 23.25 3.93 -3.97
C LEU A 5 23.15 2.64 -3.16
N VAL A 6 22.45 2.71 -2.04
CA VAL A 6 22.01 1.54 -1.24
C VAL A 6 20.50 1.62 -1.12
N ALA A 7 19.82 0.52 -1.38
CA ALA A 7 18.38 0.39 -1.22
C ALA A 7 18.08 -0.56 -0.05
N LEU A 8 17.13 -0.16 0.78
CA LEU A 8 16.59 -0.97 1.87
C LEU A 8 15.16 -1.34 1.48
N ARG A 9 14.82 -2.62 1.57
CA ARG A 9 13.50 -3.13 1.26
C ARG A 9 12.88 -3.75 2.49
N ASP A 10 11.71 -3.27 2.87
CA ASP A 10 10.82 -3.98 3.77
C ASP A 10 9.87 -4.84 2.93
N ALA A 11 9.94 -6.16 3.11
CA ALA A 11 9.16 -7.09 2.32
C ALA A 11 7.83 -7.38 3.06
N PRO A 12 6.68 -7.37 2.36
CA PRO A 12 5.44 -7.80 2.97
C PRO A 12 5.52 -9.24 3.46
N THR A 13 4.71 -9.57 4.47
CA THR A 13 4.54 -10.96 4.92
C THR A 13 4.21 -11.86 3.72
N PRO A 14 4.91 -13.01 3.53
CA PRO A 14 4.73 -13.84 2.34
C PRO A 14 3.30 -14.27 2.04
N SER A 15 2.45 -14.42 3.07
CA SER A 15 1.04 -14.80 2.96
C SER A 15 0.08 -13.64 2.70
N ALA A 16 0.56 -12.39 2.66
CA ALA A 16 -0.29 -11.21 2.59
C ALA A 16 -1.14 -11.19 1.31
N ALA A 17 -0.53 -11.44 0.15
CA ALA A 17 -1.25 -11.46 -1.13
C ALA A 17 -2.36 -12.53 -1.15
N ASP A 18 -2.06 -13.72 -0.64
CA ASP A 18 -3.04 -14.83 -0.56
C ASP A 18 -4.20 -14.48 0.37
N ALA A 19 -3.91 -13.91 1.54
CA ALA A 19 -4.91 -13.49 2.52
C ALA A 19 -5.84 -12.41 1.93
N LEU A 20 -5.27 -11.40 1.26
CA LEU A 20 -6.02 -10.35 0.58
C LEU A 20 -6.92 -10.94 -0.53
N GLY A 21 -6.41 -11.91 -1.29
CA GLY A 21 -7.20 -12.62 -2.29
C GLY A 21 -8.38 -13.41 -1.69
N VAL A 22 -8.20 -14.05 -0.53
CA VAL A 22 -9.29 -14.72 0.20
C VAL A 22 -10.36 -13.72 0.64
N LEU A 23 -9.95 -12.58 1.20
CA LEU A 23 -10.86 -11.52 1.64
C LEU A 23 -11.67 -10.95 0.46
N ALA A 24 -11.01 -10.66 -0.65
CA ALA A 24 -11.66 -10.17 -1.86
C ALA A 24 -12.70 -11.17 -2.40
N ARG A 25 -12.38 -12.47 -2.46
CA ARG A 25 -13.34 -13.51 -2.88
C ARG A 25 -14.55 -13.64 -1.96
N ARG A 26 -14.44 -13.20 -0.71
CA ARG A 26 -15.53 -13.15 0.27
C ARG A 26 -16.31 -11.84 0.23
N GLY A 27 -15.98 -10.92 -0.69
CA GLY A 27 -16.62 -9.61 -0.78
C GLY A 27 -16.21 -8.64 0.33
N VAL A 28 -15.07 -8.88 0.97
CA VAL A 28 -14.55 -7.96 1.99
C VAL A 28 -13.72 -6.86 1.31
N THR A 29 -14.13 -5.61 1.47
CA THR A 29 -13.34 -4.45 1.06
C THR A 29 -12.20 -4.23 2.05
N VAL A 30 -10.96 -4.28 1.56
CA VAL A 30 -9.76 -4.02 2.38
C VAL A 30 -9.30 -2.58 2.18
N LYS A 31 -8.99 -1.92 3.30
CA LYS A 31 -8.40 -0.58 3.33
C LYS A 31 -7.07 -0.63 4.06
N VAL A 32 -6.07 0.07 3.54
CA VAL A 32 -4.75 0.22 4.18
C VAL A 32 -4.66 1.62 4.78
N LEU A 33 -4.63 1.69 6.11
CA LEU A 33 -4.32 2.93 6.85
C LEU A 33 -2.87 2.87 7.31
N THR A 34 -2.04 3.80 6.86
CA THR A 34 -0.62 3.86 7.26
C THR A 34 -0.13 5.29 7.48
N GLY A 35 0.83 5.44 8.39
CA GLY A 35 1.61 6.66 8.58
C GLY A 35 2.84 6.77 7.65
N ASP A 36 3.07 5.75 6.82
CA ASP A 36 4.18 5.76 5.86
C ASP A 36 3.94 6.78 4.73
N HIS A 37 5.04 7.11 4.06
CA HIS A 37 5.01 7.97 2.88
C HIS A 37 4.07 7.38 1.79
N PRO A 38 3.23 8.20 1.11
CA PRO A 38 2.25 7.72 0.14
C PRO A 38 2.83 6.86 -0.98
N GLY A 39 4.02 7.21 -1.49
CA GLY A 39 4.69 6.41 -2.51
C GLY A 39 5.09 5.01 -2.05
N THR A 40 5.51 4.86 -0.79
CA THR A 40 5.85 3.55 -0.20
C THR A 40 4.60 2.70 -0.02
N ALA A 41 3.54 3.31 0.52
CA ALA A 41 2.25 2.65 0.72
C ALA A 41 1.65 2.16 -0.61
N ALA A 42 1.63 3.02 -1.63
CA ALA A 42 1.16 2.68 -2.96
C ALA A 42 1.96 1.51 -3.55
N ARG A 43 3.31 1.56 -3.47
CA ARG A 43 4.18 0.52 -4.01
C ARG A 43 3.96 -0.84 -3.33
N VAL A 44 3.82 -0.87 -2.01
CA VAL A 44 3.55 -2.10 -1.25
C VAL A 44 2.17 -2.66 -1.61
N CYS A 45 1.16 -1.81 -1.73
CA CYS A 45 -0.19 -2.24 -2.10
C CYS A 45 -0.24 -2.81 -3.53
N GLU A 46 0.45 -2.19 -4.47
CA GLU A 46 0.62 -2.71 -5.84
C GLU A 46 1.32 -4.07 -5.85
N ASP A 47 2.40 -4.24 -5.07
CA ASP A 47 3.10 -5.53 -4.90
C ASP A 47 2.18 -6.63 -4.36
N LEU A 48 1.17 -6.26 -3.57
CA LEU A 48 0.17 -7.15 -3.01
C LEU A 48 -1.08 -7.34 -3.89
N GLY A 49 -1.12 -6.70 -5.06
CA GLY A 49 -2.24 -6.78 -6.00
C GLY A 49 -3.47 -5.98 -5.58
N LEU A 50 -3.34 -5.05 -4.63
CA LEU A 50 -4.38 -4.10 -4.28
C LEU A 50 -4.42 -3.00 -5.35
N ARG A 51 -5.62 -2.72 -5.87
CA ARG A 51 -5.79 -1.61 -6.82
C ARG A 51 -5.75 -0.29 -6.07
N THR A 52 -4.81 0.56 -6.46
CA THR A 52 -4.62 1.90 -5.92
C THR A 52 -4.99 2.89 -7.03
N ASP A 53 -6.20 3.42 -6.99
CA ASP A 53 -6.56 4.61 -7.75
C ASP A 53 -5.83 5.80 -7.13
N THR A 54 -4.64 6.03 -7.65
CA THR A 54 -3.52 6.75 -7.01
C THR A 54 -3.69 8.26 -6.93
N VAL A 55 -4.88 8.79 -7.22
CA VAL A 55 -5.13 10.24 -7.20
C VAL A 55 -6.53 10.50 -6.66
N GLY A 56 -6.62 10.91 -5.40
CA GLY A 56 -7.83 11.56 -4.86
C GLY A 56 -8.72 10.76 -3.92
N GLY A 57 -8.22 9.75 -3.20
CA GLY A 57 -9.02 9.06 -2.18
C GLY A 57 -9.95 8.00 -2.77
N GLY A 58 -9.38 7.12 -3.58
CA GLY A 58 -10.02 5.90 -3.98
C GLY A 58 -9.83 4.77 -2.96
N ASP A 59 -10.79 3.87 -2.91
CA ASP A 59 -11.28 3.13 -1.74
C ASP A 59 -10.27 2.18 -1.03
N GLY A 60 -8.99 2.14 -1.45
CA GLY A 60 -7.98 1.17 -1.03
C GLY A 60 -6.88 1.64 -0.07
N ILE A 61 -6.41 2.90 -0.14
CA ILE A 61 -5.32 3.41 0.71
C ILE A 61 -5.67 4.76 1.34
N VAL A 62 -5.48 4.85 2.64
CA VAL A 62 -5.56 6.06 3.44
C VAL A 62 -4.19 6.30 4.09
N THR A 63 -3.57 7.44 3.80
CA THR A 63 -2.34 7.87 4.47
C THR A 63 -2.64 8.95 5.50
N ALA A 64 -1.70 9.19 6.43
CA ALA A 64 -1.81 10.28 7.38
C ALA A 64 -2.07 11.64 6.70
N GLU A 65 -1.43 11.92 5.55
CA GLU A 65 -1.67 13.14 4.78
C GLU A 65 -3.14 13.30 4.32
N LEU A 66 -3.80 12.20 3.93
CA LEU A 66 -5.22 12.23 3.58
C LEU A 66 -6.11 12.44 4.82
N VAL A 67 -5.75 11.86 5.96
CA VAL A 67 -6.50 12.00 7.22
C VAL A 67 -6.40 13.41 7.78
N ASP A 68 -5.21 14.02 7.74
CA ASP A 68 -4.96 15.38 8.23
C ASP A 68 -5.68 16.45 7.39
N ALA A 69 -6.11 16.11 6.17
CA ALA A 69 -6.86 16.99 5.29
C ALA A 69 -8.39 16.93 5.48
N LEU A 70 -8.90 16.08 6.39
CA LEU A 70 -10.33 15.95 6.74
C LEU A 70 -10.76 17.00 7.77
#